data_AF-A0A6A5VZT0-F1
#
_entry.id   AF-A0A6A5VZT0-F1
#
_cell.length_a   1.000
_cell.length_b   1.000
_cell.length_c   1.000
_cell.angle_alpha   90.00
_cell.angle_beta   90.00
_cell.angle_gamma   90.00
#
_symmetry.space_group_name_H-M   'P 1'
#
loop_
_entity.id
_entity.type
_entity.pdbx_description
1 polymer ?
#
loop_
_entity_poly.entity_id
_entity_poly.type
_entity_poly.pdbx_seq_one_letter_code
_entity_poly.pdbx_strand_id
1 'polypeptide(L)'
;MGDATMTPEDSLALSLDTTACNVAEAFTDAYYNALSKYRSTLSSFYCPKVISTDSTVPSIYWNGEVYDDDLAFQSYIESLTYTWADIESLDCTVLNTRFLPAAELKGGSGDNDQDLERRMQIAVVVTGSLRLEEPAKGPMREFAETFVLIPNKDKQISAHPQFKNGWDREWLIQTQNFRFTEWGVSELGEGQGEAMKVDGGVKNAFQGRGARGGPARHFAAAGLFFKGKGKA
;
A
#
# COMPACT_ATOMS: atom_id res chain seq x y z
N MET A 1 9.33 -45.16 -14.43
CA MET A 1 9.28 -43.70 -14.61
C MET A 1 10.42 -43.16 -13.79
N GLY A 2 11.48 -42.66 -14.42
CA GLY A 2 12.64 -42.15 -13.70
C GLY A 2 12.27 -40.85 -13.00
N ASP A 3 12.50 -40.76 -11.70
CA ASP A 3 12.48 -39.50 -10.97
C ASP A 3 13.48 -38.57 -11.65
N ALA A 4 12.97 -37.53 -12.33
CA ALA A 4 13.82 -36.45 -12.81
C ALA A 4 14.34 -35.72 -11.57
N THR A 5 15.58 -36.00 -11.19
CA THR A 5 16.28 -35.27 -10.14
C THR A 5 16.37 -33.80 -10.56
N MET A 6 15.70 -32.92 -9.81
CA MET A 6 15.80 -31.46 -9.98
C MET A 6 17.26 -31.04 -9.93
N THR A 7 17.63 -30.06 -10.75
CA THR A 7 18.97 -29.48 -10.67
C THR A 7 19.13 -28.74 -9.34
N PRO A 8 20.38 -28.55 -8.85
CA PRO A 8 20.62 -27.75 -7.65
C PRO A 8 20.10 -26.31 -7.77
N GLU A 9 20.15 -25.73 -8.97
CA GLU A 9 19.65 -24.38 -9.26
C GLU A 9 18.13 -24.31 -9.17
N ASP A 10 17.41 -25.27 -9.76
CA ASP A 10 15.95 -25.35 -9.66
C ASP A 10 15.49 -25.56 -8.23
N SER A 11 16.25 -26.37 -7.47
CA SER A 11 15.96 -26.63 -6.06
C SER A 11 16.13 -25.36 -5.21
N LEU A 12 17.16 -24.56 -5.48
CA LEU A 12 17.37 -23.28 -4.81
C LEU A 12 16.29 -22.26 -5.16
N ALA A 13 15.94 -22.13 -6.44
CA ALA A 13 14.88 -21.24 -6.89
C ALA A 13 13.55 -21.58 -6.21
N LEU A 14 13.17 -22.87 -6.20
CA LEU A 14 11.97 -23.34 -5.51
C LEU A 14 12.00 -23.05 -4.01
N SER A 15 13.15 -23.19 -3.36
CA SER A 15 13.31 -22.88 -1.93
C SER A 15 13.10 -21.40 -1.63
N LEU A 16 13.64 -20.52 -2.47
CA LEU A 16 13.46 -19.08 -2.36
C LEU A 16 12.00 -18.67 -2.57
N ASP A 17 11.36 -19.18 -3.62
CA ASP A 17 9.95 -18.90 -3.90
C ASP A 17 9.04 -19.40 -2.79
N THR A 18 9.27 -20.62 -2.28
CA THR A 18 8.51 -21.17 -1.15
C THR A 18 8.66 -20.29 0.09
N THR A 19 9.88 -19.81 0.36
CA THR A 19 10.12 -18.90 1.49
C THR A 19 9.44 -17.55 1.26
N ALA A 20 9.47 -17.02 0.05
CA ALA A 20 8.81 -15.77 -0.30
C ALA A 20 7.28 -15.85 -0.10
N CYS A 21 6.65 -16.95 -0.50
CA CYS A 21 5.22 -17.19 -0.27
C CYS A 21 4.89 -17.20 1.23
N ASN A 22 5.65 -17.96 2.03
CA ASN A 22 5.47 -18.02 3.48
C ASN A 22 5.63 -16.64 4.14
N VAL A 23 6.61 -15.84 3.68
CA VAL A 23 6.81 -14.48 4.16
C VAL A 23 5.64 -13.58 3.78
N ALA A 24 5.18 -13.64 2.53
CA ALA A 24 4.09 -12.80 2.04
C ALA A 24 2.79 -13.07 2.80
N GLU A 25 2.41 -14.34 3.00
CA GLU A 25 1.21 -14.72 3.74
C GLU A 25 1.27 -14.21 5.18
N ALA A 26 2.35 -14.55 5.88
CA ALA A 26 2.48 -14.24 7.28
C ALA A 26 2.66 -12.73 7.56
N PHE A 27 3.34 -12.01 6.67
CA PHE A 27 3.44 -10.55 6.72
C PHE A 27 2.06 -9.90 6.50
N THR A 28 1.32 -10.36 5.50
CA THR A 28 -0.02 -9.82 5.15
C THR A 28 -0.97 -10.00 6.33
N ASP A 29 -1.04 -11.19 6.91
CA ASP A 29 -1.83 -11.46 8.11
C ASP A 29 -1.46 -10.52 9.26
N ALA A 30 -0.17 -10.33 9.50
CA ALA A 30 0.35 -9.45 10.54
C ALA A 30 -0.05 -7.99 10.32
N TYR A 31 0.17 -7.50 9.11
CA TYR A 31 -0.01 -6.11 8.73
C TYR A 31 -1.48 -5.71 8.76
N TYR A 32 -2.38 -6.49 8.15
CA TYR A 32 -3.81 -6.17 8.14
C TYR A 32 -4.49 -6.41 9.49
N ASN A 33 -3.97 -7.32 10.31
CA ASN A 33 -4.38 -7.43 11.71
C ASN A 33 -3.94 -6.19 12.52
N ALA A 34 -2.73 -5.68 12.30
CA ALA A 34 -2.29 -4.42 12.90
C ALA A 34 -3.10 -3.22 12.40
N LEU A 35 -3.40 -3.16 11.10
CA LEU A 35 -4.23 -2.12 10.50
C LEU A 35 -5.61 -2.03 11.13
N SER A 36 -6.21 -3.18 11.51
CA SER A 36 -7.54 -3.23 12.13
C SER A 36 -7.52 -3.07 13.66
N LYS A 37 -6.57 -3.68 14.38
CA LYS A 37 -6.59 -3.77 15.86
C LYS A 37 -5.45 -3.03 16.57
N TYR A 38 -4.29 -2.90 15.94
CA TYR A 38 -3.05 -2.41 16.57
C TYR A 38 -2.40 -1.27 15.78
N ARG A 39 -3.22 -0.29 15.37
CA ARG A 39 -2.80 0.83 14.51
C ARG A 39 -1.60 1.59 15.08
N SER A 40 -1.50 1.68 16.40
CA SER A 40 -0.37 2.33 17.09
C SER A 40 0.98 1.65 16.93
N THR A 41 1.02 0.48 16.29
CA THR A 41 2.23 -0.29 16.03
C THR A 41 2.58 -0.37 14.54
N LEU A 42 1.87 0.38 13.68
CA LEU A 42 2.07 0.36 12.23
C LEU A 42 3.46 0.86 11.83
N SER A 43 3.96 1.92 12.46
CA SER A 43 5.31 2.45 12.22
C SER A 43 6.40 1.37 12.24
N SER A 44 6.32 0.45 13.20
CA SER A 44 7.30 -0.62 13.32
C SER A 44 7.23 -1.72 12.24
N PHE A 45 6.32 -1.65 11.27
CA PHE A 45 6.38 -2.50 10.07
C PHE A 45 7.30 -1.92 9.00
N TYR A 46 7.68 -0.64 9.10
CA TYR A 46 8.51 0.02 8.11
C TYR A 46 9.98 -0.07 8.48
N CYS A 47 10.84 -0.01 7.46
CA CYS A 47 12.26 0.07 7.69
C CYS A 47 12.67 1.46 8.21
N PRO A 48 13.81 1.57 8.91
CA PRO A 48 14.30 2.86 9.40
C PRO A 48 14.43 3.89 8.28
N LYS A 49 14.09 5.14 8.60
CA LYS A 49 14.14 6.24 7.63
C LYS A 49 15.57 6.48 7.14
N VAL A 50 15.76 6.39 5.83
CA VAL A 50 17.02 6.71 5.14
C VAL A 50 16.72 7.71 4.04
N ILE A 51 17.34 8.89 4.14
CA ILE A 51 17.22 9.95 3.15
C ILE A 51 18.46 9.89 2.25
N SER A 52 18.25 9.55 0.98
CA SER A 52 19.23 9.62 -0.10
C SER A 52 18.97 10.88 -0.93
N THR A 53 19.95 11.27 -1.76
CA THR A 53 19.80 12.39 -2.71
C THR A 53 18.68 12.13 -3.74
N ASP A 54 18.44 10.86 -4.06
CA ASP A 54 17.51 10.46 -5.13
C ASP A 54 16.17 9.90 -4.60
N SER A 55 16.13 9.42 -3.35
CA SER A 55 14.93 8.81 -2.76
C SER A 55 14.93 8.86 -1.23
N THR A 56 13.75 8.85 -0.64
CA THR A 56 13.57 8.65 0.81
C THR A 56 12.92 7.30 1.03
N VAL A 57 13.46 6.52 1.94
CA VAL A 57 12.93 5.22 2.36
C VAL A 57 12.52 5.34 3.83
N PRO A 58 11.38 4.80 4.29
CA PRO A 58 10.36 4.11 3.50
C PRO A 58 9.59 5.06 2.56
N SER A 59 9.21 4.55 1.39
CA SER A 59 8.37 5.28 0.43
C SER A 59 6.92 4.81 0.56
N ILE A 60 6.05 5.63 1.13
CA ILE A 60 4.65 5.27 1.37
C ILE A 60 3.74 6.11 0.49
N TYR A 61 2.99 5.44 -0.38
CA TYR A 61 1.99 6.05 -1.25
C TYR A 61 0.61 5.49 -0.89
N TRP A 62 -0.29 6.35 -0.41
CA TRP A 62 -1.64 5.96 -0.04
C TRP A 62 -2.66 6.73 -0.89
N ASN A 63 -3.26 6.03 -1.85
CA ASN A 63 -4.23 6.58 -2.79
C ASN A 63 -3.76 7.86 -3.54
N GLY A 64 -2.45 7.95 -3.81
CA GLY A 64 -1.81 9.10 -4.47
C GLY A 64 -1.25 10.16 -3.53
N GLU A 65 -1.55 10.10 -2.23
CA GLU A 65 -0.86 10.89 -1.21
C GLU A 65 0.47 10.25 -0.83
N VAL A 66 1.49 11.08 -0.62
CA VAL A 66 2.84 10.64 -0.24
C VAL A 66 3.04 10.88 1.25
N TYR A 67 3.48 9.85 1.95
CA TYR A 67 3.87 9.92 3.36
C TYR A 67 5.37 9.70 3.45
N ASP A 68 6.10 10.75 3.82
CA ASP A 68 7.57 10.72 3.96
C ASP A 68 8.04 10.08 5.27
N ASP A 69 7.11 9.71 6.15
CA ASP A 69 7.38 9.22 7.51
C ASP A 69 6.36 8.16 7.90
N ASP A 70 6.84 7.08 8.48
CA ASP A 70 6.05 5.97 8.99
C ASP A 70 5.12 6.41 10.13
N LEU A 71 5.58 7.33 10.99
CA LEU A 71 4.75 7.92 12.06
C LEU A 71 3.64 8.82 11.53
N ALA A 72 3.89 9.56 10.44
CA ALA A 72 2.86 10.37 9.79
C ALA A 72 1.77 9.49 9.20
N PHE A 73 2.15 8.41 8.52
CA PHE A 73 1.21 7.42 8.00
C PHE A 73 0.42 6.73 9.13
N GLN A 74 1.11 6.32 10.21
CA GLN A 74 0.44 5.75 11.38
C GLN A 74 -0.60 6.71 11.96
N SER A 75 -0.25 7.98 12.14
CA SER A 75 -1.15 9.01 12.67
C SER A 75 -2.39 9.20 11.78
N TYR A 76 -2.20 9.15 10.46
CA TYR A 76 -3.30 9.17 9.50
C TYR A 76 -4.22 7.95 9.68
N ILE A 77 -3.69 6.73 9.74
CA ILE A 77 -4.49 5.52 9.94
C ILE A 77 -5.21 5.51 11.30
N GLU A 78 -4.58 6.02 12.35
CA GLU A 78 -5.20 6.20 13.66
C GLU A 78 -6.37 7.21 13.63
N SER A 79 -6.30 8.21 12.75
CA SER A 79 -7.38 9.19 12.59
C SER A 79 -8.64 8.62 11.91
N LEU A 80 -8.52 7.49 11.21
CA LEU A 80 -9.65 6.83 10.57
C LEU A 80 -10.58 6.22 11.62
N THR A 81 -11.89 6.31 11.44
CA THR A 81 -12.84 5.76 12.42
C THR A 81 -12.79 4.23 12.46
N TYR A 82 -12.63 3.59 11.30
CA TYR A 82 -12.67 2.15 11.17
C TYR A 82 -11.77 1.67 10.03
N THR A 83 -11.26 0.46 10.11
CA THR A 83 -10.43 -0.17 9.06
C THR A 83 -10.67 -1.66 9.13
N TRP A 84 -11.23 -2.20 8.07
CA TRP A 84 -11.40 -3.65 7.92
C TRP A 84 -11.13 -4.04 6.50
N ALA A 85 -10.07 -4.82 6.32
CA ALA A 85 -9.65 -5.36 5.05
C ALA A 85 -10.04 -6.83 4.98
N ASP A 86 -10.60 -7.23 3.84
CA ASP A 86 -10.75 -8.61 3.44
C ASP A 86 -9.79 -8.89 2.30
N ILE A 87 -8.88 -9.83 2.50
CA ILE A 87 -7.83 -10.14 1.53
C ILE A 87 -8.30 -11.26 0.64
N GLU A 88 -8.33 -11.02 -0.67
CA GLU A 88 -8.88 -11.97 -1.65
C GLU A 88 -7.79 -12.68 -2.43
N SER A 89 -6.72 -11.95 -2.80
CA SER A 89 -5.59 -12.51 -3.53
C SER A 89 -4.28 -11.93 -3.04
N LEU A 90 -3.27 -12.78 -3.09
CA LEU A 90 -1.91 -12.50 -2.69
C LEU A 90 -0.98 -13.14 -3.72
N ASP A 91 -0.05 -12.35 -4.22
CA ASP A 91 1.04 -12.81 -5.09
C ASP A 91 2.37 -12.24 -4.59
N CYS A 92 3.46 -12.94 -4.85
CA CYS A 92 4.78 -12.47 -4.45
C CYS A 92 5.86 -12.86 -5.45
N THR A 93 6.94 -12.09 -5.49
CA THR A 93 8.07 -12.34 -6.37
C THR A 93 9.37 -11.88 -5.69
N VAL A 94 10.42 -12.69 -5.79
CA VAL A 94 11.74 -12.33 -5.30
C VAL A 94 12.38 -11.32 -6.27
N LEU A 95 12.71 -10.13 -5.78
CA LEU A 95 13.34 -9.06 -6.57
C LEU A 95 14.86 -9.16 -6.59
N ASN A 96 15.46 -9.45 -5.43
CA ASN A 96 16.90 -9.52 -5.27
C ASN A 96 17.24 -10.54 -4.18
N THR A 97 17.96 -11.61 -4.52
CA THR A 97 18.32 -12.68 -3.57
C THR A 97 19.45 -12.29 -2.61
N ARG A 98 20.21 -11.25 -2.92
CA ARG A 98 21.39 -10.79 -2.17
C ARG A 98 21.23 -9.34 -1.70
N PHE A 99 20.01 -8.95 -1.32
CA PHE A 99 19.73 -7.58 -0.87
C PHE A 99 20.52 -7.23 0.40
N LEU A 100 20.46 -8.07 1.44
CA LEU A 100 21.26 -7.90 2.64
C LEU A 100 22.66 -8.52 2.44
N PRO A 101 23.76 -7.79 2.68
CA PRO A 101 25.09 -8.37 2.68
C PRO A 101 25.22 -9.50 3.72
N ALA A 102 25.94 -10.57 3.39
CA ALA A 102 26.07 -11.73 4.29
C ALA A 102 26.66 -11.36 5.66
N ALA A 103 27.55 -10.37 5.68
CA ALA A 103 28.17 -9.84 6.90
C ALA A 103 27.17 -9.09 7.81
N GLU A 104 26.05 -8.61 7.27
CA GLU A 104 25.02 -7.88 8.03
C GLU A 104 23.90 -8.80 8.53
N LEU A 105 23.86 -10.06 8.07
CA LEU A 105 22.87 -11.02 8.54
C LEU A 105 23.21 -11.53 9.94
N LYS A 106 22.39 -11.15 10.91
CA LYS A 106 22.52 -11.61 12.29
C LYS A 106 22.29 -13.12 12.40
N GLY A 107 23.30 -13.84 12.90
CA GLY A 107 23.28 -15.30 12.97
C GLY A 107 23.31 -15.97 11.60
N GLY A 108 23.84 -15.30 10.58
CA GLY A 108 24.14 -15.87 9.27
C GLY A 108 25.49 -16.57 9.23
N SER A 109 25.74 -17.29 8.14
CA SER A 109 27.03 -17.93 7.84
C SER A 109 28.15 -16.94 7.51
N GLY A 110 27.80 -15.72 7.08
CA GLY A 110 28.76 -14.73 6.56
C GLY A 110 29.22 -15.00 5.12
N ASP A 111 28.70 -16.05 4.48
CA ASP A 111 28.99 -16.40 3.09
C ASP A 111 27.95 -15.77 2.13
N ASN A 112 28.43 -15.20 1.02
CA ASN A 112 27.58 -14.53 0.04
C ASN A 112 26.66 -15.48 -0.73
N ASP A 113 26.99 -16.76 -0.80
CA ASP A 113 26.21 -17.78 -1.52
C ASP A 113 25.31 -18.61 -0.59
N GLN A 114 25.24 -18.25 0.68
CA GLN A 114 24.43 -18.91 1.70
C GLN A 114 23.39 -17.94 2.30
N ASP A 115 22.41 -18.50 3.01
CA ASP A 115 21.32 -17.78 3.69
C ASP A 115 20.52 -16.85 2.75
N LEU A 116 20.44 -17.17 1.45
CA LEU A 116 19.80 -16.31 0.45
C LEU A 116 18.32 -16.07 0.78
N GLU A 117 17.65 -17.08 1.30
CA GLU A 117 16.26 -17.05 1.75
C GLU A 117 16.01 -16.07 2.91
N ARG A 118 17.05 -15.71 3.66
CA ARG A 118 16.99 -14.75 4.79
C ARG A 118 17.46 -13.34 4.40
N ARG A 119 18.00 -13.19 3.19
CA ARG A 119 18.69 -11.98 2.71
C ARG A 119 18.02 -11.35 1.51
N MET A 120 17.01 -12.02 0.96
CA MET A 120 16.33 -11.60 -0.26
C MET A 120 15.42 -10.39 -0.03
N GLN A 121 15.03 -9.72 -1.11
CA GLN A 121 14.02 -8.68 -1.15
C GLN A 121 12.82 -9.21 -1.94
N ILE A 122 11.61 -8.97 -1.46
CA ILE A 122 10.38 -9.57 -1.98
C ILE A 122 9.41 -8.47 -2.36
N ALA A 123 8.86 -8.52 -3.57
CA ALA A 123 7.66 -7.77 -3.93
C ALA A 123 6.43 -8.60 -3.55
N VAL A 124 5.47 -7.97 -2.89
CA VAL A 124 4.19 -8.58 -2.55
C VAL A 124 3.08 -7.73 -3.14
N VAL A 125 2.14 -8.37 -3.84
CA VAL A 125 0.95 -7.75 -4.39
C VAL A 125 -0.26 -8.32 -3.68
N VAL A 126 -1.09 -7.44 -3.14
CA VAL A 126 -2.29 -7.78 -2.39
C VAL A 126 -3.47 -7.13 -3.07
N THR A 127 -4.54 -7.90 -3.30
CA THR A 127 -5.83 -7.34 -3.72
C THR A 127 -6.92 -7.81 -2.78
N GLY A 128 -7.89 -6.95 -2.57
CA GLY A 128 -9.03 -7.27 -1.73
C GLY A 128 -9.98 -6.11 -1.60
N SER A 129 -10.74 -6.11 -0.51
CA SER A 129 -11.73 -5.09 -0.24
C SER A 129 -11.52 -4.44 1.14
N LEU A 130 -11.76 -3.13 1.24
CA LEU A 130 -11.49 -2.33 2.43
C LEU A 130 -12.70 -1.47 2.81
N ARG A 131 -13.00 -1.43 4.11
CA ARG A 131 -13.99 -0.52 4.72
C ARG A 131 -13.29 0.46 5.65
N LEU A 132 -13.53 1.76 5.45
CA LEU A 132 -12.89 2.83 6.22
C LEU A 132 -13.83 3.58 7.20
N GLU A 133 -15.15 3.43 7.06
CA GLU A 133 -16.12 4.25 7.80
C GLU A 133 -16.86 3.45 8.88
N GLU A 134 -17.70 2.50 8.46
CA GLU A 134 -18.55 1.73 9.36
C GLU A 134 -18.33 0.20 9.21
N PRO A 135 -18.29 -0.56 10.32
CA PRO A 135 -18.09 -2.01 10.31
C PRO A 135 -19.07 -2.78 9.44
N ALA A 136 -20.36 -2.48 9.57
CA ALA A 136 -21.42 -3.29 8.97
C ALA A 136 -21.95 -2.72 7.65
N LYS A 137 -22.00 -1.39 7.50
CA LYS A 137 -22.71 -0.71 6.40
C LYS A 137 -21.87 0.29 5.61
N GLY A 138 -20.59 0.46 5.98
CA GLY A 138 -19.71 1.37 5.25
C GLY A 138 -19.53 0.91 3.81
N PRO A 139 -19.22 1.84 2.89
CA PRO A 139 -18.90 1.47 1.51
C PRO A 139 -17.72 0.51 1.52
N MET A 140 -17.92 -0.66 0.92
CA MET A 140 -16.84 -1.58 0.60
C MET A 140 -16.16 -1.07 -0.66
N ARG A 141 -14.83 -0.95 -0.63
CA ARG A 141 -14.05 -0.55 -1.80
C ARG A 141 -13.01 -1.59 -2.14
N GLU A 142 -12.93 -1.96 -3.39
CA GLU A 142 -11.81 -2.78 -3.88
C GLU A 142 -10.51 -1.97 -3.87
N PHE A 143 -9.42 -2.63 -3.49
CA PHE A 143 -8.09 -2.04 -3.47
C PHE A 143 -7.05 -3.00 -4.04
N ALA A 144 -5.96 -2.41 -4.51
CA ALA A 144 -4.72 -3.09 -4.82
C ALA A 144 -3.61 -2.40 -4.03
N GLU A 145 -2.80 -3.22 -3.34
CA GLU A 145 -1.67 -2.75 -2.57
C GLU A 145 -0.42 -3.53 -2.95
N THR A 146 0.70 -2.82 -3.08
CA THR A 146 1.99 -3.43 -3.36
C THR A 146 2.98 -3.06 -2.27
N PHE A 147 3.72 -4.06 -1.79
CA PHE A 147 4.78 -3.90 -0.82
C PHE A 147 6.10 -4.35 -1.42
N VAL A 148 7.18 -3.65 -1.07
CA VAL A 148 8.54 -4.16 -1.20
C VAL A 148 9.04 -4.45 0.20
N LEU A 149 9.25 -5.72 0.50
CA LEU A 149 9.72 -6.22 1.79
C LEU A 149 11.22 -6.44 1.76
N ILE A 150 11.88 -6.02 2.84
CA ILE A 150 13.30 -6.21 3.07
C ILE A 150 13.55 -6.91 4.41
N PRO A 151 14.66 -7.64 4.54
CA PRO A 151 15.02 -8.33 5.77
C PRO A 151 15.35 -7.34 6.87
N ASN A 152 14.87 -7.60 8.08
CA ASN A 152 15.17 -6.82 9.27
C ASN A 152 16.54 -7.20 9.84
N LYS A 153 17.57 -6.40 9.55
CA LYS A 153 18.95 -6.62 10.00
C LYS A 153 19.11 -6.71 11.53
N ASP A 154 18.23 -6.08 12.30
CA ASP A 154 18.32 -6.04 13.76
C ASP A 154 17.76 -7.33 14.41
N LYS A 155 16.97 -8.09 13.65
CA LYS A 155 16.33 -9.34 14.06
C LYS A 155 17.10 -10.54 13.53
N GLN A 156 17.01 -11.63 14.28
CA GLN A 156 17.42 -12.93 13.76
C GLN A 156 16.27 -13.42 12.88
N ILE A 157 16.49 -13.41 11.57
CA ILE A 157 15.52 -13.91 10.59
C ILE A 157 15.58 -15.43 10.63
N SER A 158 14.46 -16.11 10.86
CA SER A 158 14.43 -17.57 10.79
C SER A 158 14.60 -18.07 9.35
N ALA A 159 15.32 -19.19 9.17
CA ALA A 159 15.37 -19.90 7.88
C ALA A 159 14.00 -20.50 7.49
N HIS A 160 13.14 -20.72 8.49
CA HIS A 160 11.74 -21.07 8.31
C HIS A 160 10.91 -20.02 9.04
N PRO A 161 10.52 -18.93 8.36
CA PRO A 161 9.80 -17.84 9.01
C PRO A 161 8.46 -18.37 9.51
N GLN A 162 8.37 -18.56 10.82
CA GLN A 162 7.12 -18.83 11.52
C GLN A 162 6.79 -17.55 12.27
N PHE A 163 6.10 -16.63 11.62
CA PHE A 163 5.69 -15.40 12.28
C PHE A 163 4.60 -15.77 13.30
N LYS A 164 4.99 -16.00 14.55
CA LYS A 164 4.02 -16.29 15.60
C LYS A 164 3.18 -15.04 15.82
N ASN A 165 1.96 -15.05 15.30
CA ASN A 165 1.03 -13.92 15.30
C ASN A 165 1.53 -12.66 14.54
N GLY A 166 2.54 -12.75 13.68
CA GLY A 166 2.99 -11.58 12.90
C GLY A 166 3.89 -10.57 13.62
N TRP A 167 4.30 -10.84 14.87
CA TRP A 167 4.98 -9.84 15.71
C TRP A 167 6.50 -9.79 15.57
N ASP A 168 7.10 -10.82 14.98
CA ASP A 168 8.56 -10.96 15.00
C ASP A 168 9.25 -9.96 14.07
N ARG A 169 8.47 -9.31 13.16
CA ARG A 169 8.90 -8.21 12.28
C ARG A 169 10.25 -8.50 11.61
N GLU A 170 10.44 -9.76 11.22
CA GLU A 170 11.64 -10.25 10.54
C GLU A 170 11.78 -9.61 9.15
N TRP A 171 10.68 -9.09 8.61
CA TRP A 171 10.58 -8.42 7.33
C TRP A 171 9.91 -7.06 7.51
N LEU A 172 10.47 -6.04 6.86
CA LEU A 172 10.05 -4.64 6.97
C LEU A 172 9.68 -4.10 5.60
N ILE A 173 8.73 -3.17 5.58
CA ILE A 173 8.28 -2.44 4.40
C ILE A 173 9.31 -1.38 4.05
N GLN A 174 9.89 -1.51 2.86
CA GLN A 174 10.71 -0.48 2.22
C GLN A 174 9.86 0.47 1.38
N THR A 175 8.92 -0.08 0.63
CA THR A 175 8.01 0.68 -0.24
C THR A 175 6.61 0.13 -0.11
N GLN A 176 5.63 1.01 -0.06
CA GLN A 176 4.20 0.69 -0.04
C GLN A 176 3.49 1.56 -1.06
N ASN A 177 2.65 0.94 -1.89
CA ASN A 177 1.74 1.66 -2.76
C ASN A 177 0.34 1.05 -2.63
N PHE A 178 -0.54 1.78 -1.96
CA PHE A 178 -1.95 1.45 -1.80
C PHE A 178 -2.79 2.28 -2.76
N ARG A 179 -3.76 1.65 -3.42
CA ARG A 179 -4.70 2.35 -4.30
C ARG A 179 -6.06 1.65 -4.33
N PHE A 180 -7.13 2.44 -4.27
CA PHE A 180 -8.46 1.93 -4.61
C PHE A 180 -8.56 1.70 -6.11
N THR A 181 -9.04 0.51 -6.51
CA THR A 181 -9.24 0.14 -7.92
C THR A 181 -10.52 0.76 -8.47
N GLU A 182 -11.49 1.00 -7.59
CA GLU A 182 -12.74 1.70 -7.91
C GLU A 182 -12.85 3.05 -7.21
N TRP A 183 -13.43 4.00 -7.94
CA TRP A 183 -13.85 5.28 -7.40
C TRP A 183 -15.28 5.14 -6.92
N GLY A 184 -15.56 5.57 -5.68
CA GLY A 184 -16.93 5.69 -5.22
C GLY A 184 -17.69 6.68 -6.12
N VAL A 185 -18.99 6.44 -6.34
CA VAL A 185 -19.85 7.36 -7.11
C VAL A 185 -19.84 8.78 -6.52
N SER A 186 -19.64 8.89 -5.21
CA SER A 186 -19.47 10.17 -4.50
C SER A 186 -18.15 10.89 -4.79
N GLU A 187 -17.12 10.19 -5.27
CA GLU A 187 -15.78 10.72 -5.57
C GLU A 187 -15.58 11.03 -7.06
N LEU A 188 -16.45 10.50 -7.92
CA LEU A 188 -16.45 10.77 -9.37
C LEU A 188 -16.96 12.16 -9.76
N GLY A 189 -17.33 12.99 -8.77
CA GLY A 189 -17.70 14.37 -9.00
C GLY A 189 -18.95 14.49 -9.87
N GLU A 190 -20.12 14.13 -9.33
CA GLU A 190 -21.35 14.65 -9.89
C GLU A 190 -21.52 16.09 -9.44
N GLY A 191 -21.49 17.02 -10.41
CA GLY A 191 -22.12 18.32 -10.23
C GLY A 191 -23.53 18.13 -9.69
N GLN A 192 -23.93 18.99 -8.77
CA GLN A 192 -25.27 19.04 -8.21
C GLN A 192 -26.33 19.01 -9.32
N GLY A 193 -26.82 17.82 -9.64
CA GLY A 193 -28.10 17.63 -10.28
C GLY A 193 -29.14 17.60 -9.18
N GLU A 194 -29.66 18.78 -8.82
CA GLU A 194 -30.89 18.85 -8.01
C GLU A 194 -31.94 17.91 -8.62
N ALA A 195 -32.50 17.05 -7.79
CA ALA A 195 -33.62 16.18 -8.14
C ALA A 195 -34.83 17.02 -8.54
N MET A 196 -34.94 17.37 -9.82
CA MET A 196 -36.09 18.04 -10.38
C MET A 196 -37.22 17.01 -10.51
N LYS A 197 -38.19 17.05 -9.58
CA LYS A 197 -39.50 16.44 -9.77
C LYS A 197 -40.11 17.00 -11.05
N VAL A 198 -40.36 16.17 -12.05
CA VAL A 198 -41.16 16.54 -13.23
C VAL A 198 -42.32 15.57 -13.34
N ASP A 199 -43.50 16.11 -13.00
CA ASP A 199 -44.82 15.56 -13.24
C ASP A 199 -45.09 15.48 -14.76
N GLY A 200 -45.94 14.54 -15.17
CA GLY A 200 -45.97 14.01 -16.55
C GLY A 200 -46.32 15.00 -17.68
N GLY A 201 -45.87 14.65 -18.90
CA GLY A 201 -46.32 15.30 -20.14
C GLY A 201 -45.39 15.10 -21.34
N VAL A 202 -45.81 14.25 -22.27
CA VAL A 202 -45.15 13.87 -23.53
C VAL A 202 -44.84 15.07 -24.45
N LYS A 203 -43.64 15.09 -25.09
CA LYS A 203 -43.43 15.23 -26.56
C LYS A 203 -41.95 15.14 -26.97
N ASN A 204 -41.68 14.23 -27.90
CA ASN A 204 -40.44 14.10 -28.65
C ASN A 204 -40.17 15.34 -29.52
N ALA A 205 -38.93 15.83 -29.53
CA ALA A 205 -38.39 16.62 -30.63
C ALA A 205 -36.87 16.40 -30.73
N PHE A 206 -36.48 15.68 -31.78
CA PHE A 206 -35.11 15.45 -32.20
C PHE A 206 -34.70 16.53 -33.21
N GLN A 207 -33.78 17.41 -32.82
CA GLN A 207 -33.00 18.35 -33.64
C GLN A 207 -31.77 18.69 -32.77
N GLY A 208 -30.51 18.69 -33.18
CA GLY A 208 -29.83 18.63 -34.45
C GLY A 208 -28.42 19.19 -34.18
N ARG A 209 -27.39 18.51 -34.69
CA ARG A 209 -25.94 18.75 -34.54
C ARG A 209 -25.48 20.23 -34.59
N GLY A 210 -24.39 20.54 -33.86
CA GLY A 210 -23.37 21.49 -34.33
C GLY A 210 -22.35 22.03 -33.31
N ALA A 211 -21.06 21.66 -33.52
CA ALA A 211 -19.79 22.34 -33.12
C ALA A 211 -19.41 22.43 -31.62
N ARG A 212 -18.39 21.71 -31.11
CA ARG A 212 -16.91 21.80 -31.26
C ARG A 212 -16.25 23.09 -30.68
N GLY A 213 -15.45 22.89 -29.62
CA GLY A 213 -14.20 23.62 -29.35
C GLY A 213 -14.21 24.62 -28.18
N GLY A 214 -13.36 24.39 -27.16
CA GLY A 214 -12.98 25.40 -26.13
C GLY A 214 -12.24 26.61 -26.75
N PRO A 215 -11.62 27.56 -26.00
CA PRO A 215 -10.81 27.33 -24.78
C PRO A 215 -10.83 28.50 -23.73
N ALA A 216 -10.01 28.36 -22.66
CA ALA A 216 -9.47 29.44 -21.79
C ALA A 216 -10.49 30.20 -20.89
N ARG A 217 -10.18 30.79 -19.74
CA ARG A 217 -9.04 30.95 -18.81
C ARG A 217 -9.62 31.83 -17.66
N HIS A 218 -8.98 31.81 -16.48
CA HIS A 218 -9.05 32.82 -15.41
C HIS A 218 -10.31 32.90 -14.52
N PHE A 219 -10.19 32.38 -13.29
CA PHE A 219 -10.73 33.02 -12.08
C PHE A 219 -9.50 33.48 -11.28
N ALA A 220 -9.16 34.77 -11.20
CA ALA A 220 -9.82 35.88 -10.53
C ALA A 220 -9.69 35.86 -8.99
N ALA A 221 -8.75 36.69 -8.54
CA ALA A 221 -8.82 37.56 -7.37
C ALA A 221 -8.97 36.95 -5.96
N ALA A 222 -7.83 36.88 -5.27
CA ALA A 222 -7.74 36.94 -3.81
C ALA A 222 -8.17 38.33 -3.31
N GLY A 223 -9.31 38.42 -2.62
CA GLY A 223 -9.71 39.57 -1.81
C GLY A 223 -9.17 39.42 -0.38
N LEU A 224 -8.06 40.10 -0.09
CA LEU A 224 -7.50 40.21 1.26
C LEU A 224 -8.12 41.41 1.98
N PHE A 225 -8.78 41.12 3.09
CA PHE A 225 -9.29 42.08 4.08
C PHE A 225 -8.13 42.79 4.79
N PHE A 226 -8.13 44.12 4.81
CA PHE A 226 -7.46 44.91 5.83
C PHE A 226 -8.42 46.00 6.34
N LYS A 227 -8.77 45.94 7.63
CA LYS A 227 -9.45 47.02 8.36
C LYS A 227 -8.54 47.47 9.49
N GLY A 228 -7.76 48.51 9.24
CA GLY A 228 -6.95 49.21 10.24
C GLY A 228 -7.69 50.42 10.82
N LYS A 229 -7.73 50.51 12.15
CA LYS A 229 -8.13 51.69 12.93
C LYS A 229 -6.98 52.73 12.94
N GLY A 230 -7.29 54.03 12.95
CA GLY A 230 -6.32 55.05 13.39
C GLY A 230 -6.65 56.52 13.06
N LYS A 231 -7.23 57.22 14.06
CA LYS A 231 -7.17 58.66 14.45
C LYS A 231 -6.75 59.74 13.43
N ALA A 232 -7.58 60.79 13.33
CA ALA A 232 -7.33 62.13 13.91
C ALA A 232 -8.67 62.84 14.11
#